data_AF-A0A4Q9NJF9-F1
#
_entry.id   AF-A0A4Q9NJF9-F1
#
_cell.length_a   1.000
_cell.length_b   1.000
_cell.length_c   1.000
_cell.angle_alpha   90.00
_cell.angle_beta   90.00
_cell.angle_gamma   90.00
#
_symmetry.space_group_name_H-M   'P 1'
#
loop_
_entity.id
_entity.type
_entity.pdbx_description
1 polymer ?
#
loop_
_entity_poly.entity_id
_entity_poly.type
_entity_poly.pdbx_seq_one_letter_code
_entity_poly.pdbx_strand_id
1 'polypeptide(L)'
;MPSVTAQMQTLSLDEAPATPRQQHSDRSGGTAEPHTQNKSSRRSSRRRPRRVSPYPLPPREECLEAKSRGKCMCFGFYADAGTFQKAMISRFPDQLKDRDPYDMTLLWSTVLYLRRIIGCADLDLHIGTVSQRVKDQIPSIEDDVGESVMIVGLFPLDVEAYERRITQEGADEISRFVGMPPTWWEAKLLC
;
A
#
# COMPACT_ATOMS: atom_id res chain seq x y z
N MET A 1 -14.10 41.93 16.31
CA MET A 1 -14.25 40.45 16.33
C MET A 1 -15.69 40.12 16.72
N PRO A 2 -16.48 39.51 15.82
CA PRO A 2 -17.72 38.84 16.17
C PRO A 2 -17.57 37.31 16.07
N SER A 3 -18.11 36.63 17.09
CA SER A 3 -18.09 35.19 17.34
C SER A 3 -18.91 34.40 16.31
N VAL A 4 -18.29 33.41 15.66
CA VAL A 4 -18.97 32.46 14.76
C VAL A 4 -19.38 31.23 15.57
N THR A 5 -20.37 31.41 16.43
CA THR A 5 -21.09 30.34 17.12
C THR A 5 -22.57 30.52 16.85
N ALA A 6 -22.99 30.21 15.62
CA ALA A 6 -24.39 30.01 15.25
C ALA A 6 -24.43 29.45 13.82
N GLN A 7 -24.60 28.13 13.69
CA GLN A 7 -25.41 27.46 12.66
C GLN A 7 -25.13 25.95 12.72
N MET A 8 -25.58 25.35 13.81
CA MET A 8 -26.08 23.98 13.78
C MET A 8 -27.61 24.06 13.85
N GLN A 9 -28.27 23.11 13.18
CA GLN A 9 -29.71 22.78 13.22
C GLN A 9 -30.59 23.42 12.15
N THR A 10 -30.77 22.68 11.05
CA THR A 10 -32.03 22.45 10.29
C THR A 10 -31.71 21.33 9.28
N LEU A 11 -31.76 20.04 9.62
CA LEU A 11 -32.96 19.17 9.66
C LEU A 11 -34.03 19.56 8.62
N SER A 12 -34.22 18.77 7.57
CA SER A 12 -35.25 17.72 7.55
C SER A 12 -35.41 17.11 6.15
N LEU A 13 -35.60 15.78 6.14
CA LEU A 13 -36.03 14.95 5.02
C LEU A 13 -37.55 15.08 4.79
N ASP A 14 -37.99 14.53 3.65
CA ASP A 14 -39.35 14.36 3.10
C ASP A 14 -40.01 15.57 2.44
N GLU A 15 -40.16 15.52 1.10
CA GLU A 15 -41.46 15.21 0.45
C GLU A 15 -41.27 15.22 -1.08
N ALA A 16 -41.67 14.13 -1.76
CA ALA A 16 -41.91 14.15 -3.21
C ALA A 16 -43.33 14.68 -3.45
N PRO A 17 -43.61 15.37 -4.59
CA PRO A 17 -44.55 14.72 -5.51
C PRO A 17 -44.39 15.04 -7.01
N ALA A 18 -44.94 14.09 -7.78
CA ALA A 18 -45.74 14.26 -8.99
C ALA A 18 -45.09 14.71 -10.31
N THR A 19 -44.93 13.71 -11.18
CA THR A 19 -45.01 13.78 -12.65
C THR A 19 -46.31 14.45 -13.12
N PRO A 20 -46.27 15.20 -14.24
CA PRO A 20 -47.37 15.16 -15.20
C PRO A 20 -46.92 14.53 -16.52
N ARG A 21 -47.70 13.55 -16.92
CA ARG A 21 -47.71 12.87 -18.22
C ARG A 21 -48.50 13.76 -19.19
N GLN A 22 -47.95 14.12 -20.35
CA GLN A 22 -48.73 14.60 -21.48
C GLN A 22 -48.45 13.74 -22.72
N GLN A 23 -49.53 13.11 -23.20
CA GLN A 23 -49.66 12.38 -24.46
C GLN A 23 -50.22 13.31 -25.55
N HIS A 24 -49.94 12.92 -26.81
CA HIS A 24 -50.57 13.24 -28.11
C HIS A 24 -49.53 13.77 -29.11
N SER A 25 -49.53 13.44 -30.41
CA SER A 25 -50.13 12.38 -31.23
C SER A 25 -49.50 12.53 -32.62
N ASP A 26 -49.17 11.41 -33.26
CA ASP A 26 -49.19 11.13 -34.70
C ASP A 26 -48.41 11.91 -35.79
N ARG A 27 -47.68 11.06 -36.55
CA ARG A 27 -47.54 11.00 -38.02
C ARG A 27 -46.86 12.16 -38.77
N SER A 28 -45.68 11.86 -39.35
CA SER A 28 -45.53 11.55 -40.78
C SER A 28 -44.04 11.52 -41.17
N GLY A 29 -43.72 10.69 -42.18
CA GLY A 29 -42.36 10.39 -42.61
C GLY A 29 -41.61 11.54 -43.26
N GLY A 30 -40.27 11.38 -43.27
CA GLY A 30 -39.36 12.30 -43.93
C GLY A 30 -37.91 11.89 -43.64
N THR A 31 -37.36 11.08 -44.54
CA THR A 31 -35.91 10.86 -44.75
C THR A 31 -35.12 12.16 -44.73
N ALA A 32 -34.11 12.26 -43.85
CA ALA A 32 -32.77 12.82 -44.13
C ALA A 32 -31.89 12.90 -42.87
N GLU A 33 -30.73 12.26 -42.99
CA GLU A 33 -29.43 12.54 -42.35
C GLU A 33 -29.16 12.17 -40.87
N PRO A 34 -28.10 11.35 -40.62
CA PRO A 34 -27.75 10.89 -39.29
C PRO A 34 -26.94 11.93 -38.52
N HIS A 35 -27.48 12.26 -37.34
CA HIS A 35 -26.80 12.36 -36.06
C HIS A 35 -25.33 12.80 -36.07
N THR A 36 -25.15 14.08 -35.73
CA THR A 36 -24.02 14.64 -35.00
C THR A 36 -23.59 13.67 -33.90
N GLN A 37 -22.57 12.85 -34.17
CA GLN A 37 -21.90 12.05 -33.14
C GLN A 37 -21.18 13.03 -32.21
N ASN A 38 -21.87 13.39 -31.14
CA ASN A 38 -21.26 13.80 -29.89
C ASN A 38 -20.21 12.74 -29.54
N LYS A 39 -18.94 13.04 -29.87
CA LYS A 39 -17.78 12.37 -29.30
C LYS A 39 -17.86 12.64 -27.81
N SER A 40 -18.60 11.80 -27.09
CA SER A 40 -18.53 11.77 -25.65
C SER A 40 -17.07 11.50 -25.34
N SER A 41 -16.41 12.55 -24.82
CA SER A 41 -15.08 12.43 -24.27
C SER A 41 -15.18 11.30 -23.26
N ARG A 42 -14.57 10.15 -23.56
CA ARG A 42 -14.29 9.13 -22.56
C ARG A 42 -13.42 9.85 -21.54
N ARG A 43 -14.04 10.43 -20.51
CA ARG A 43 -13.40 10.77 -19.25
C ARG A 43 -12.71 9.48 -18.86
N SER A 44 -11.39 9.42 -19.02
CA SER A 44 -10.61 8.38 -18.39
C SER A 44 -10.88 8.58 -16.91
N SER A 45 -11.77 7.75 -16.35
CA SER A 45 -11.86 7.62 -14.91
C SER A 45 -10.46 7.18 -14.52
N ARG A 46 -9.70 8.08 -13.88
CA ARG A 46 -8.39 7.77 -13.33
C ARG A 46 -8.63 6.63 -12.36
N ARG A 47 -8.42 5.40 -12.83
CA ARG A 47 -8.60 4.19 -12.05
C ARG A 47 -7.67 4.35 -10.86
N ARG A 48 -8.23 4.35 -9.65
CA ARG A 48 -7.42 4.49 -8.44
C ARG A 48 -6.31 3.44 -8.48
N PRO A 49 -5.06 3.79 -8.16
CA PRO A 49 -3.96 2.82 -8.14
C PRO A 49 -4.36 1.59 -7.33
N ARG A 50 -4.01 0.40 -7.85
CA ARG A 50 -4.36 -0.86 -7.19
C ARG A 50 -3.55 -0.97 -5.91
N ARG A 51 -4.19 -1.22 -4.78
CA ARG A 51 -3.49 -1.47 -3.50
C ARG A 51 -2.86 -2.86 -3.50
N VAL A 52 -1.73 -3.01 -2.82
CA VAL A 52 -1.04 -4.30 -2.71
C VAL A 52 -1.96 -5.35 -2.06
N SER A 53 -1.90 -6.59 -2.52
CA SER A 53 -2.62 -7.71 -1.88
C SER A 53 -1.72 -8.41 -0.87
N PRO A 54 -2.04 -8.40 0.44
CA PRO A 54 -1.23 -9.11 1.44
C PRO A 54 -1.71 -10.54 1.70
N TYR A 55 -2.49 -11.13 0.79
CA TYR A 55 -2.95 -12.51 0.94
C TYR A 55 -1.85 -13.51 0.53
N PRO A 56 -1.75 -14.67 1.20
CA PRO A 56 -2.59 -15.10 2.32
C PRO A 56 -2.26 -14.38 3.63
N LEU A 57 -3.32 -14.02 4.37
CA LEU A 57 -3.20 -13.46 5.71
C LEU A 57 -2.56 -14.50 6.65
N PRO A 58 -1.86 -14.04 7.72
CA PRO A 58 -1.36 -14.95 8.73
C PRO A 58 -2.54 -15.64 9.45
N PRO A 59 -2.38 -16.90 9.85
CA PRO A 59 -3.34 -17.61 10.70
C PRO A 59 -3.71 -16.80 11.94
N ARG A 60 -4.92 -17.02 12.44
CA ARG A 60 -5.42 -16.30 13.62
C ARG A 60 -4.58 -16.61 14.86
N GLU A 61 -4.12 -17.85 14.98
CA GLU A 61 -3.28 -18.35 16.06
C GLU A 61 -1.96 -17.58 16.12
N GLU A 62 -1.26 -17.45 14.97
CA GLU A 62 -0.03 -16.64 14.85
C GLU A 62 -0.27 -15.19 15.26
N CYS A 63 -1.40 -14.59 14.85
CA CYS A 63 -1.75 -13.23 15.22
C CYS A 63 -1.96 -13.05 16.73
N LEU A 64 -2.62 -14.02 17.37
CA LEU A 64 -2.89 -14.00 18.81
C LEU A 64 -1.61 -14.21 19.63
N GLU A 65 -0.72 -15.08 19.16
CA GLU A 65 0.58 -15.34 19.77
C GLU A 65 1.51 -14.13 19.65
N ALA A 66 1.57 -13.48 18.49
CA ALA A 66 2.30 -12.22 18.33
C ALA A 66 1.79 -11.17 19.32
N LYS A 67 0.47 -11.01 19.44
CA LYS A 67 -0.15 -10.06 20.37
C LYS A 67 0.15 -10.38 21.84
N SER A 68 0.11 -11.64 22.25
CA SER A 68 0.41 -12.02 23.64
C SER A 68 1.87 -11.74 24.03
N ARG A 69 2.77 -11.70 23.04
CA ARG A 69 4.18 -11.29 23.19
C ARG A 69 4.41 -9.78 23.06
N GLY A 70 3.35 -8.97 22.94
CA GLY A 70 3.44 -7.53 22.75
C GLY A 70 3.97 -7.12 21.36
N LYS A 71 3.81 -7.99 20.36
CA LYS A 71 4.17 -7.76 18.96
C LYS A 71 2.90 -7.72 18.09
N CYS A 72 3.06 -7.43 16.80
CA CYS A 72 1.98 -7.53 15.82
C CYS A 72 2.45 -8.22 14.54
N MET A 73 1.52 -8.62 13.69
CA MET A 73 1.86 -9.04 12.33
C MET A 73 2.11 -7.79 11.48
N CYS A 74 3.23 -7.72 10.77
CA CYS A 74 3.59 -6.64 9.88
C CYS A 74 3.85 -7.17 8.48
N PHE A 75 3.23 -6.58 7.46
CA PHE A 75 3.51 -6.93 6.08
C PHE A 75 4.73 -6.14 5.63
N GLY A 76 5.76 -6.80 5.10
CA GLY A 76 7.06 -6.16 4.89
C GLY A 76 8.09 -7.02 4.19
N PHE A 77 9.26 -6.44 3.98
CA PHE A 77 10.41 -7.06 3.33
C PHE A 77 11.50 -7.37 4.35
N TYR A 78 12.19 -8.49 4.15
CA TYR A 78 13.42 -8.79 4.86
C TYR A 78 14.49 -7.75 4.52
N ALA A 79 15.10 -7.12 5.53
CA ALA A 79 16.06 -6.04 5.35
C ALA A 79 17.41 -6.28 6.02
N ASP A 80 17.62 -7.48 6.56
CA ASP A 80 18.87 -7.84 7.21
C ASP A 80 19.95 -8.29 6.21
N ALA A 81 21.12 -8.66 6.73
CA ALA A 81 22.29 -9.10 5.96
C ALA A 81 22.74 -8.11 4.86
N GLY A 82 22.44 -6.82 5.05
CA GLY A 82 22.75 -5.76 4.11
C GLY A 82 21.92 -5.81 2.83
N THR A 83 20.78 -6.50 2.80
CA THR A 83 19.98 -6.74 1.58
C THR A 83 19.63 -5.44 0.84
N PHE A 84 19.10 -4.45 1.56
CA PHE A 84 18.72 -3.16 0.98
C PHE A 84 19.94 -2.34 0.56
N GLN A 85 21.00 -2.35 1.35
CA GLN A 85 22.25 -1.65 1.07
C GLN A 85 22.94 -2.22 -0.18
N LYS A 86 23.02 -3.55 -0.30
CA LYS A 86 23.55 -4.24 -1.49
C LYS A 86 22.74 -3.89 -2.74
N ALA A 87 21.41 -3.86 -2.63
CA ALA A 87 20.54 -3.39 -3.71
C ALA A 87 20.81 -1.93 -4.09
N MET A 88 21.01 -1.04 -3.10
CA MET A 88 21.32 0.37 -3.33
C MET A 88 22.68 0.55 -4.02
N ILE A 89 23.71 -0.17 -3.57
CA ILE A 89 25.04 -0.17 -4.20
C ILE A 89 24.95 -0.66 -5.64
N SER A 90 24.23 -1.76 -5.86
CA SER A 90 24.03 -2.35 -7.19
C SER A 90 23.28 -1.41 -8.13
N ARG A 91 22.36 -0.59 -7.60
CA ARG A 91 21.59 0.40 -8.38
C ARG A 91 22.43 1.61 -8.76
N PHE A 92 23.38 2.02 -7.93
CA PHE A 92 24.23 3.21 -8.13
C PHE A 92 25.73 2.87 -7.98
N PRO A 93 26.29 1.96 -8.81
CA PRO A 93 27.64 1.47 -8.63
C PRO A 93 28.68 2.59 -8.77
N ASP A 94 28.47 3.54 -9.68
CA ASP A 94 29.37 4.67 -9.89
C ASP A 94 29.53 5.58 -8.66
N GLN A 95 28.54 5.56 -7.75
CA GLN A 95 28.49 6.43 -6.57
C GLN A 95 28.81 5.67 -5.29
N LEU A 96 28.54 4.35 -5.24
CA LEU A 96 28.48 3.58 -4.01
C LEU A 96 29.33 2.30 -4.01
N LYS A 97 30.04 1.94 -5.09
CA LYS A 97 30.80 0.67 -5.19
C LYS A 97 31.79 0.40 -4.04
N ASP A 98 32.37 1.46 -3.46
CA ASP A 98 33.38 1.36 -2.40
C ASP A 98 32.77 1.44 -0.99
N ARG A 99 31.43 1.47 -0.89
CA ARG A 99 30.72 1.49 0.39
C ARG A 99 30.56 0.09 0.95
N ASP A 100 30.67 0.00 2.27
CA ASP A 100 30.37 -1.21 3.00
C ASP A 100 28.84 -1.49 2.97
N PRO A 101 28.38 -2.65 2.46
CA PRO A 101 26.97 -3.02 2.48
C PRO A 101 26.39 -3.21 3.90
N TYR A 102 27.22 -3.28 4.93
CA TYR A 102 26.77 -3.36 6.33
C TYR A 102 26.73 -2.00 7.05
N ASP A 103 27.03 -0.91 6.34
CA ASP A 103 26.90 0.45 6.87
C ASP A 103 25.43 0.81 7.12
N MET A 104 25.07 1.03 8.38
CA MET A 104 23.70 1.41 8.79
C MET A 104 23.27 2.77 8.24
N THR A 105 24.21 3.67 7.96
CA THR A 105 23.87 4.98 7.34
C THR A 105 23.33 4.79 5.92
N LEU A 106 23.77 3.75 5.22
CA LEU A 106 23.30 3.39 3.89
C LEU A 106 21.91 2.74 3.96
N LEU A 107 21.60 1.97 5.01
CA LEU A 107 20.26 1.39 5.22
C LEU A 107 19.21 2.50 5.29
N TRP A 108 19.40 3.48 6.17
CA TRP A 108 18.46 4.58 6.33
C TRP A 108 18.31 5.40 5.04
N SER A 109 19.43 5.69 4.37
CA SER A 109 19.44 6.38 3.08
C SER A 109 18.64 5.62 2.01
N THR A 110 18.73 4.29 2.02
CA THR A 110 17.97 3.43 1.11
C THR A 110 16.48 3.49 1.40
N VAL A 111 16.07 3.45 2.67
CA VAL A 111 14.65 3.61 3.05
C VAL A 111 14.12 4.97 2.58
N LEU A 112 14.84 6.06 2.81
CA LEU A 112 14.46 7.40 2.35
C LEU A 112 14.33 7.48 0.82
N TYR A 113 15.25 6.84 0.09
CA TYR A 113 15.18 6.73 -1.36
C TYR A 113 13.90 6.00 -1.80
N LEU A 114 13.58 4.87 -1.19
CA LEU A 114 12.37 4.09 -1.50
C LEU A 114 11.08 4.87 -1.19
N ARG A 115 11.02 5.57 -0.04
CA ARG A 115 9.90 6.46 0.29
C ARG A 115 9.66 7.48 -0.81
N ARG A 116 10.74 8.08 -1.33
CA ARG A 116 10.69 9.09 -2.39
C ARG A 116 10.20 8.52 -3.72
N ILE A 117 10.74 7.39 -4.18
CA ILE A 117 10.38 6.86 -5.51
C ILE A 117 8.98 6.25 -5.53
N ILE A 118 8.50 5.74 -4.40
CA ILE A 118 7.18 5.10 -4.30
C ILE A 118 6.10 6.09 -3.82
N GLY A 119 6.49 7.21 -3.22
CA GLY A 119 5.56 8.18 -2.65
C GLY A 119 4.85 7.64 -1.40
N CYS A 120 5.53 6.81 -0.61
CA CYS A 120 5.01 6.22 0.62
C CYS A 120 5.86 6.68 1.80
N ALA A 121 5.35 7.61 2.60
CA ALA A 121 6.10 8.15 3.74
C ALA A 121 6.23 7.16 4.90
N ASP A 122 5.29 6.21 5.00
CA ASP A 122 5.10 5.32 6.14
C ASP A 122 5.94 4.02 6.06
N LEU A 123 6.97 3.99 5.20
CA LEU A 123 7.89 2.84 5.14
C LEU A 123 8.89 2.89 6.28
N ASP A 124 8.73 2.09 7.33
CA ASP A 124 9.59 2.13 8.51
C ASP A 124 10.41 0.85 8.70
N LEU A 125 11.47 0.96 9.52
CA LEU A 125 12.30 -0.17 9.93
C LEU A 125 11.76 -0.75 11.23
N HIS A 126 11.63 -2.08 11.29
CA HIS A 126 11.14 -2.79 12.46
C HIS A 126 11.98 -4.03 12.73
N ILE A 127 11.83 -4.60 13.93
CA ILE A 127 12.46 -5.87 14.29
C ILE A 127 11.44 -6.98 14.06
N GLY A 128 11.67 -7.82 13.06
CA GLY A 128 10.89 -9.01 12.76
C GLY A 128 11.47 -10.27 13.40
N THR A 129 10.68 -11.34 13.45
CA THR A 129 11.12 -12.67 13.84
C THR A 129 10.99 -13.62 12.65
N VAL A 130 12.04 -14.39 12.36
CA VAL A 130 12.02 -15.39 11.29
C VAL A 130 11.15 -16.57 11.73
N SER A 131 10.01 -16.75 11.06
CA SER A 131 9.14 -17.92 11.28
C SER A 131 9.42 -19.00 10.22
N GLN A 132 8.95 -20.23 10.47
CA GLN A 132 9.02 -21.28 9.47
C GLN A 132 8.35 -20.86 8.15
N ARG A 133 7.19 -20.20 8.24
CA ARG A 133 6.47 -19.65 7.09
C ARG A 133 7.34 -18.68 6.27
N VAL A 134 8.13 -17.82 6.93
CA VAL A 134 9.03 -16.89 6.24
C VAL A 134 10.10 -17.67 5.48
N LYS A 135 10.73 -18.67 6.11
CA LYS A 135 11.72 -19.54 5.46
C LYS A 135 11.13 -20.29 4.27
N ASP A 136 9.92 -20.81 4.41
CA ASP A 136 9.24 -21.54 3.33
C ASP A 136 8.95 -20.63 2.12
N GLN A 137 8.63 -19.34 2.37
CA GLN A 137 8.34 -18.37 1.32
C GLN A 137 9.60 -17.75 0.72
N ILE A 138 10.66 -17.61 1.52
CA ILE A 138 11.91 -16.99 1.11
C ILE A 138 13.11 -17.83 1.60
N PRO A 139 13.41 -18.94 0.89
CA PRO A 139 14.45 -19.89 1.32
C PRO A 139 15.88 -19.31 1.31
N SER A 140 16.08 -18.16 0.68
CA SER A 140 17.37 -17.48 0.60
C SER A 140 17.75 -16.71 1.87
N ILE A 141 16.81 -16.57 2.84
CA ILE A 141 17.15 -16.00 4.15
C ILE A 141 18.01 -17.02 4.88
N GLU A 142 19.19 -16.59 5.33
CA GLU A 142 20.15 -17.45 6.04
C GLU A 142 19.80 -17.57 7.52
N ASP A 143 19.28 -16.51 8.16
CA ASP A 143 18.93 -16.45 9.59
C ASP A 143 17.98 -17.57 10.05
N ASP A 144 18.26 -18.18 11.18
CA ASP A 144 17.52 -19.34 11.70
C ASP A 144 16.10 -18.99 12.18
N VAL A 145 15.23 -20.00 12.23
CA VAL A 145 13.87 -19.82 12.77
C VAL A 145 13.94 -19.40 14.23
N GLY A 146 13.25 -18.30 14.57
CA GLY A 146 13.25 -17.67 15.88
C GLY A 146 14.23 -16.50 16.02
N GLU A 147 15.14 -16.30 15.06
CA GLU A 147 16.07 -15.16 15.09
C GLU A 147 15.34 -13.84 14.85
N SER A 148 15.90 -12.78 15.45
CA SER A 148 15.41 -11.41 15.29
C SER A 148 16.17 -10.74 14.17
N VAL A 149 15.45 -10.20 13.20
CA VAL A 149 16.02 -9.61 11.98
C VAL A 149 15.45 -8.23 11.72
N MET A 150 16.17 -7.41 10.97
CA MET A 150 15.64 -6.15 10.48
C MET A 150 14.66 -6.37 9.32
N ILE A 151 13.53 -5.66 9.35
CA ILE A 151 12.56 -5.64 8.25
C ILE A 151 12.20 -4.21 7.85
N VAL A 152 11.83 -4.01 6.60
CA VAL A 152 11.13 -2.80 6.13
C VAL A 152 9.63 -3.09 6.12
N GLY A 153 8.92 -2.49 7.07
CA GLY A 153 7.47 -2.59 7.22
C GLY A 153 6.75 -1.73 6.18
N LEU A 154 5.75 -2.33 5.53
CA LEU A 154 4.81 -1.61 4.66
C LEU A 154 3.59 -1.14 5.44
N PHE A 155 3.05 -2.01 6.29
CA PHE A 155 1.94 -1.73 7.19
C PHE A 155 1.74 -2.88 8.18
N PRO A 156 1.31 -2.59 9.42
CA PRO A 156 0.85 -3.61 10.35
C PRO A 156 -0.49 -4.23 9.93
N LEU A 157 -0.79 -5.42 10.46
CA LEU A 157 -2.11 -6.06 10.37
C LEU A 157 -3.09 -5.31 11.26
N ASP A 158 -3.53 -4.17 10.73
CA ASP A 158 -4.51 -3.26 11.30
C ASP A 158 -5.46 -2.79 10.19
N VAL A 159 -6.72 -2.52 10.54
CA VAL A 159 -7.75 -2.17 9.56
C VAL A 159 -7.41 -0.86 8.86
N GLU A 160 -7.01 0.17 9.61
CA GLU A 160 -6.71 1.48 9.04
C GLU A 160 -5.44 1.43 8.19
N ALA A 161 -4.44 0.68 8.67
CA ALA A 161 -3.19 0.49 7.93
C ALA A 161 -3.43 -0.30 6.64
N TYR A 162 -4.32 -1.31 6.67
CA TYR A 162 -4.74 -2.03 5.48
C TYR A 162 -5.44 -1.10 4.48
N GLU A 163 -6.32 -0.19 4.89
CA GLU A 163 -6.98 0.73 3.95
C GLU A 163 -6.01 1.74 3.32
N ARG A 164 -5.00 2.17 4.08
CA ARG A 164 -3.99 3.15 3.65
C ARG A 164 -2.77 2.54 2.97
N ARG A 165 -2.69 1.21 2.90
CA ARG A 165 -1.54 0.45 2.39
C ARG A 165 -1.01 0.92 1.03
N ILE A 166 0.26 0.66 0.78
CA ILE A 166 0.95 0.99 -0.47
C ILE A 166 0.27 0.40 -1.72
N THR A 167 0.56 0.98 -2.87
CA THR A 167 0.11 0.43 -4.17
C THR A 167 0.84 -0.87 -4.51
N GLN A 168 0.24 -1.68 -5.37
CA GLN A 168 0.87 -2.89 -5.88
C GLN A 168 2.15 -2.54 -6.64
N GLU A 169 2.12 -1.49 -7.45
CA GLU A 169 3.28 -1.02 -8.22
C GLU A 169 4.44 -0.62 -7.31
N GLY A 170 4.13 0.00 -6.15
CA GLY A 170 5.13 0.35 -5.15
C GLY A 170 5.77 -0.87 -4.50
N ALA A 171 4.96 -1.86 -4.09
CA ALA A 171 5.48 -3.11 -3.55
C ALA A 171 6.30 -3.90 -4.59
N ASP A 172 5.87 -3.91 -5.84
CA ASP A 172 6.59 -4.56 -6.94
C ASP A 172 7.94 -3.85 -7.24
N GLU A 173 8.01 -2.53 -7.09
CA GLU A 173 9.27 -1.78 -7.21
C GLU A 173 10.25 -2.18 -6.10
N ILE A 174 9.81 -2.28 -4.84
CA ILE A 174 10.68 -2.75 -3.74
C ILE A 174 11.11 -4.19 -3.99
N SER A 175 10.16 -5.06 -4.36
CA SER A 175 10.45 -6.47 -4.65
C SER A 175 11.49 -6.63 -5.76
N ARG A 176 11.38 -5.85 -6.85
CA ARG A 176 12.41 -5.81 -7.90
C ARG A 176 13.74 -5.23 -7.42
N PHE A 177 13.70 -4.25 -6.53
CA PHE A 177 14.89 -3.62 -5.99
C PHE A 177 15.70 -4.59 -5.12
N VAL A 178 15.06 -5.33 -4.22
CA VAL A 178 15.73 -6.25 -3.29
C VAL A 178 15.78 -7.71 -3.74
N GLY A 179 15.01 -8.06 -4.78
CA GLY A 179 14.94 -9.43 -5.31
C GLY A 179 14.11 -10.41 -4.47
N MET A 180 13.28 -9.91 -3.54
CA MET A 180 12.51 -10.74 -2.60
C MET A 180 11.08 -10.23 -2.49
N PRO A 181 10.07 -11.11 -2.37
CA PRO A 181 8.69 -10.69 -2.17
C PRO A 181 8.43 -10.20 -0.74
N PRO A 182 7.42 -9.34 -0.52
CA PRO A 182 6.97 -9.02 0.83
C PRO A 182 6.21 -10.20 1.45
N THR A 183 6.26 -10.32 2.77
CA THR A 183 5.48 -11.31 3.54
C THR A 183 5.06 -10.76 4.89
N TRP A 184 4.34 -11.58 5.67
CA TRP A 184 3.93 -11.29 7.03
C TRP A 184 5.01 -11.71 8.02
N TRP A 185 5.36 -10.78 8.89
CA TRP A 185 6.37 -10.92 9.95
C TRP A 185 5.71 -10.73 11.30
N GLU A 186 6.04 -11.58 12.27
CA GLU A 186 5.85 -11.22 13.68
C GLU A 186 6.87 -10.12 14.00
N ALA A 187 6.43 -8.91 14.31
CA ALA A 187 7.31 -7.76 14.43
C ALA A 187 7.02 -6.89 15.67
N LYS A 188 8.11 -6.37 16.23
CA LYS A 188 8.08 -5.24 17.15
C LYS A 188 8.22 -3.96 16.34
N LEU A 189 7.14 -3.18 16.25
CA LEU A 189 7.17 -1.88 15.58
C LEU A 189 8.07 -0.92 16.37
N LEU A 190 8.97 -0.26 15.65
CA LEU A 190 9.77 0.83 16.18
C LEU A 190 9.04 2.11 15.76
N CYS A 191 8.41 2.77 16.72
CA CYS A 191 7.71 4.05 16.54
C CYS A 191 8.68 5.22 16.70
#